data_AF-A0A3D0ZPB4-F1
#
_entry.id   AF-A0A3D0ZPB4-F1
#
_cell.length_a   1.000
_cell.length_b   1.000
_cell.length_c   1.000
_cell.angle_alpha   90.00
_cell.angle_beta   90.00
_cell.angle_gamma   90.00
#
_symmetry.space_group_name_H-M   'P 1'
#
loop_
_entity.id
_entity.type
_entity.pdbx_description
1 polymer ?
#
loop_
_entity_poly.entity_id
_entity_poly.type
_entity_poly.pdbx_seq_one_letter_code
_entity_poly.pdbx_strand_id
1 'polypeptide(L)'
;MRPAFAAFSYGAYTHYNGMSQYGAKGRAEVKQDYKEILKFYYKVGLTDASKSDEDATINVKVYGEMSYRKYLNGIAEMPSDWDIEALKAQAVAARTYAYRSNKPICIDEGCQVFRICKATGENPACDSDKCRKDCKASYDSSGKWRDAVKATDRKLLDNPKTSQYSSTTGGYINNVGWDTYGSWPGSAYEKKAGSPWFYKAWYTKGYSGTDNCGRGHPWLSEKEMADILNAYIVWSNGSGDEKDHISPTTTSCWGGDPYSLDEMASKADKYGKKYSKVTSVDVDISNGGYTSKVTLGTDNGTVTLNGDTFKTVFNLRAPGYVAIRSRLFDLEKRN
;
A
#
# COMPACT_ATOMS: atom_id res chain seq x y z
N MET A 1 25.67 7.97 -12.78
CA MET A 1 26.00 7.22 -11.55
C MET A 1 25.59 5.77 -11.75
N ARG A 2 26.57 4.89 -11.87
CA ARG A 2 26.44 3.44 -12.03
C ARG A 2 27.70 2.79 -11.41
N PRO A 3 27.57 1.71 -10.63
CA PRO A 3 26.31 1.07 -10.27
C PRO A 3 25.52 1.88 -9.24
N ALA A 4 24.22 1.60 -9.15
CA ALA A 4 23.31 2.27 -8.22
C ALA A 4 22.31 1.29 -7.61
N PHE A 5 21.91 1.51 -6.37
CA PHE A 5 21.01 0.65 -5.59
C PHE A 5 19.70 1.35 -5.30
N ALA A 6 18.59 0.63 -5.18
CA ALA A 6 17.32 1.22 -4.75
C ALA A 6 16.54 0.23 -3.89
N ALA A 7 15.83 0.76 -2.88
CA ALA A 7 14.92 -0.03 -2.09
C ALA A 7 13.50 0.07 -2.65
N PHE A 8 12.88 -1.07 -2.91
CA PHE A 8 11.53 -1.18 -3.42
C PHE A 8 10.61 -1.75 -2.35
N SER A 9 9.49 -1.09 -2.09
CA SER A 9 8.47 -1.59 -1.17
C SER A 9 7.44 -2.41 -1.94
N TYR A 10 7.06 -3.57 -1.38
CA TYR A 10 5.87 -4.29 -1.81
C TYR A 10 4.64 -3.69 -1.15
N GLY A 11 3.82 -2.96 -1.91
CA GLY A 11 2.79 -2.08 -1.36
C GLY A 11 3.38 -0.84 -0.63
N ALA A 12 2.52 0.07 -0.21
CA ALA A 12 2.90 1.18 0.68
C ALA A 12 1.70 1.67 1.48
N TYR A 13 1.94 2.11 2.72
CA TYR A 13 0.90 2.60 3.64
C TYR A 13 -0.27 1.61 3.80
N THR A 14 0.02 0.31 3.71
CA THR A 14 -0.99 -0.73 3.83
C THR A 14 -1.09 -1.26 5.26
N HIS A 15 -2.31 -1.56 5.68
CA HIS A 15 -2.61 -2.22 6.94
C HIS A 15 -2.56 -3.75 6.85
N TYR A 16 -2.31 -4.32 5.65
CA TYR A 16 -2.24 -5.78 5.40
C TYR A 16 -3.49 -6.55 5.85
N ASN A 17 -4.67 -5.91 5.91
CA ASN A 17 -5.89 -6.55 6.41
C ASN A 17 -6.99 -6.51 5.35
N GLY A 18 -7.76 -7.59 5.24
CA GLY A 18 -8.89 -7.65 4.33
C GLY A 18 -8.49 -7.70 2.85
N MET A 19 -9.38 -7.23 1.98
CA MET A 19 -9.25 -7.44 0.55
C MET A 19 -8.32 -6.42 -0.12
N SER A 20 -7.41 -6.91 -0.96
CA SER A 20 -6.72 -6.07 -1.94
C SER A 20 -7.62 -5.85 -3.16
N GLN A 21 -7.84 -4.60 -3.56
CA GLN A 21 -8.61 -4.29 -4.76
C GLN A 21 -7.91 -4.77 -6.02
N TYR A 22 -6.61 -4.46 -6.16
CA TYR A 22 -5.81 -4.96 -7.28
C TYR A 22 -5.62 -6.48 -7.21
N GLY A 23 -5.52 -7.06 -6.01
CA GLY A 23 -5.45 -8.51 -5.85
C GLY A 23 -6.77 -9.19 -6.28
N ALA A 24 -7.92 -8.65 -5.90
CA ALA A 24 -9.23 -9.10 -6.35
C ALA A 24 -9.38 -8.99 -7.87
N LYS A 25 -8.91 -7.89 -8.48
CA LYS A 25 -8.82 -7.75 -9.93
C LYS A 25 -7.98 -8.86 -10.56
N GLY A 26 -6.76 -9.10 -10.05
CA GLY A 26 -5.87 -10.14 -10.57
C GLY A 26 -6.45 -11.56 -10.42
N ARG A 27 -7.20 -11.82 -9.35
CA ARG A 27 -7.92 -13.08 -9.12
C ARG A 27 -9.08 -13.27 -10.10
N ALA A 28 -9.87 -12.22 -10.34
CA ALA A 28 -10.93 -12.25 -11.34
C ALA A 28 -10.37 -12.47 -12.76
N GLU A 29 -9.21 -11.89 -13.08
CA GLU A 29 -8.52 -12.11 -14.37
C GLU A 29 -8.10 -13.57 -14.60
N VAL A 30 -7.90 -14.36 -13.53
CA VAL A 30 -7.69 -15.82 -13.62
C VAL A 30 -8.98 -16.62 -13.42
N LYS A 31 -10.14 -15.98 -13.62
CA LYS A 31 -11.49 -16.58 -13.61
C LYS A 31 -11.98 -17.07 -12.24
N GLN A 32 -11.43 -16.56 -11.15
CA GLN A 32 -12.06 -16.75 -9.84
C GLN A 32 -13.34 -15.92 -9.76
N ASP A 33 -14.41 -16.53 -9.27
CA ASP A 33 -15.67 -15.81 -9.01
C ASP A 33 -15.57 -14.97 -7.73
N TYR A 34 -16.52 -14.05 -7.53
CA TYR A 34 -16.51 -13.16 -6.37
C TYR A 34 -16.59 -13.91 -5.03
N LYS A 35 -17.18 -15.11 -4.99
CA LYS A 35 -17.29 -15.92 -3.76
C LYS A 35 -15.94 -16.52 -3.41
N GLU A 36 -15.20 -17.02 -4.39
CA GLU A 36 -13.83 -17.52 -4.22
C GLU A 36 -12.89 -16.41 -3.76
N ILE A 37 -12.99 -15.22 -4.38
CA ILE A 37 -12.23 -14.03 -4.01
C ILE A 37 -12.50 -13.65 -2.55
N LEU A 38 -13.78 -13.50 -2.16
CA LEU A 38 -14.15 -13.12 -0.80
C LEU A 38 -13.75 -14.18 0.22
N LYS A 39 -13.93 -15.46 -0.09
CA LYS A 39 -13.51 -16.58 0.77
C LYS A 39 -12.01 -16.55 1.01
N PHE A 40 -11.20 -16.22 0.00
CA PHE A 40 -9.76 -16.09 0.17
C PHE A 40 -9.39 -14.98 1.16
N TYR A 41 -9.90 -13.76 0.97
CA TYR A 41 -9.50 -12.59 1.77
C TYR A 41 -10.09 -12.55 3.17
N TYR A 42 -11.32 -13.03 3.34
CA TYR A 42 -12.04 -12.88 4.61
C TYR A 42 -12.14 -14.19 5.40
N LYS A 43 -11.78 -15.33 4.80
CA LYS A 43 -11.83 -16.67 5.40
C LYS A 43 -13.20 -17.05 5.97
N VAL A 44 -14.26 -16.48 5.41
CA VAL A 44 -15.65 -16.74 5.78
C VAL A 44 -16.51 -16.99 4.53
N GLY A 45 -17.69 -17.56 4.75
CA GLY A 45 -18.72 -17.69 3.72
C GLY A 45 -19.50 -16.40 3.50
N LEU A 46 -20.59 -16.52 2.75
CA LEU A 46 -21.57 -15.45 2.57
C LEU A 46 -22.87 -15.78 3.29
N THR A 47 -23.53 -14.75 3.77
CA THR A 47 -24.89 -14.79 4.31
C THR A 47 -25.76 -13.74 3.62
N ASP A 48 -27.07 -13.77 3.88
CA ASP A 48 -28.02 -12.82 3.34
C ASP A 48 -28.50 -11.85 4.44
N ALA A 49 -28.45 -10.56 4.13
CA ALA A 49 -29.15 -9.54 4.88
C ALA A 49 -30.66 -9.84 4.91
N SER A 50 -31.35 -9.36 5.94
CA SER A 50 -32.81 -9.55 6.07
C SER A 50 -33.62 -8.78 5.04
N LYS A 51 -33.17 -7.58 4.67
CA LYS A 51 -33.80 -6.66 3.70
C LYS A 51 -32.97 -6.56 2.41
N SER A 52 -33.63 -6.27 1.30
CA SER A 52 -32.95 -5.93 0.04
C SER A 52 -32.18 -4.61 0.16
N ASP A 53 -31.29 -4.33 -0.79
CA ASP A 53 -30.58 -3.04 -0.82
C ASP A 53 -31.55 -1.86 -1.06
N GLU A 54 -32.73 -2.09 -1.64
CA GLU A 54 -33.75 -1.04 -1.85
C GLU A 54 -34.50 -0.73 -0.54
N ASP A 55 -34.80 -1.75 0.25
CA ASP A 55 -35.64 -1.63 1.46
C ASP A 55 -34.83 -1.30 2.73
N ALA A 56 -33.52 -1.60 2.72
CA ALA A 56 -32.63 -1.26 3.81
C ALA A 56 -32.17 0.20 3.68
N THR A 57 -32.15 0.93 4.81
CA THR A 57 -31.67 2.31 4.85
C THR A 57 -30.35 2.45 5.60
N ILE A 58 -29.60 3.47 5.23
CA ILE A 58 -28.33 3.85 5.85
C ILE A 58 -28.23 5.36 5.97
N ASN A 59 -27.64 5.84 7.06
CA ASN A 59 -27.35 7.26 7.24
C ASN A 59 -25.92 7.57 6.74
N VAL A 60 -25.83 8.42 5.71
CA VAL A 60 -24.57 8.88 5.13
C VAL A 60 -24.36 10.34 5.55
N LYS A 61 -23.18 10.66 6.10
CA LYS A 61 -22.84 12.03 6.49
C LYS A 61 -23.05 12.98 5.31
N VAL A 62 -23.51 14.21 5.59
CA VAL A 62 -23.87 15.25 4.62
C VAL A 62 -25.16 14.97 3.84
N TYR A 63 -25.47 13.71 3.49
CA TYR A 63 -26.61 13.37 2.64
C TYR A 63 -27.84 12.80 3.38
N GLY A 64 -27.70 12.45 4.66
CA GLY A 64 -28.79 11.91 5.47
C GLY A 64 -29.11 10.45 5.16
N GLU A 65 -30.35 10.06 5.42
CA GLU A 65 -30.82 8.70 5.17
C GLU A 65 -31.02 8.42 3.67
N MET A 66 -30.59 7.25 3.20
CA MET A 66 -30.85 6.75 1.85
C MET A 66 -30.91 5.22 1.82
N SER A 67 -31.38 4.65 0.71
CA SER A 67 -31.33 3.19 0.52
C SER A 67 -29.89 2.69 0.39
N TYR A 68 -29.65 1.45 0.82
CA TYR A 68 -28.37 0.77 0.59
C TYR A 68 -28.02 0.70 -0.89
N ARG A 69 -28.99 0.53 -1.80
CA ARG A 69 -28.76 0.54 -3.25
C ARG A 69 -28.14 1.85 -3.69
N LYS A 70 -28.75 2.98 -3.29
CA LYS A 70 -28.26 4.32 -3.65
C LYS A 70 -26.86 4.56 -3.08
N TYR A 71 -26.64 4.16 -1.83
CA TYR A 71 -25.33 4.25 -1.18
C TYR A 71 -24.26 3.43 -1.93
N LEU A 72 -24.51 2.14 -2.15
CA LEU A 72 -23.57 1.22 -2.79
C LEU A 72 -23.27 1.62 -4.23
N ASN A 73 -24.26 2.09 -4.99
CA ASN A 73 -24.04 2.61 -6.35
C ASN A 73 -23.06 3.81 -6.37
N GLY A 74 -22.97 4.57 -5.27
CA GLY A 74 -22.07 5.71 -5.14
C GLY A 74 -20.67 5.41 -4.63
N ILE A 75 -20.38 4.17 -4.22
CA ILE A 75 -19.04 3.76 -3.78
C ILE A 75 -18.05 3.92 -4.94
N ALA A 76 -17.03 4.76 -4.77
CA ALA A 76 -16.11 5.20 -5.81
C ALA A 76 -14.67 4.72 -5.54
N GLU A 77 -14.55 3.44 -5.19
CA GLU A 77 -13.32 2.80 -4.71
C GLU A 77 -12.56 2.07 -5.82
N MET A 78 -13.28 1.40 -6.72
CA MET A 78 -12.72 0.69 -7.88
C MET A 78 -13.23 1.32 -9.18
N PRO A 79 -12.37 1.37 -10.22
CA PRO A 79 -12.81 1.73 -11.57
C PRO A 79 -13.93 0.79 -12.05
N SER A 80 -15.00 1.37 -12.58
CA SER A 80 -16.22 0.63 -12.95
C SER A 80 -16.02 -0.32 -14.13
N ASP A 81 -14.93 -0.20 -14.89
CA ASP A 81 -14.61 -1.02 -16.05
C ASP A 81 -13.88 -2.33 -15.68
N TRP A 82 -13.38 -2.45 -14.44
CA TRP A 82 -12.73 -3.66 -13.94
C TRP A 82 -13.63 -4.89 -14.01
N ASP A 83 -13.02 -6.07 -13.93
CA ASP A 83 -13.74 -7.34 -14.02
C ASP A 83 -14.94 -7.39 -13.06
N ILE A 84 -16.06 -7.91 -13.56
CA ILE A 84 -17.33 -7.91 -12.82
C ILE A 84 -17.23 -8.71 -11.51
N GLU A 85 -16.43 -9.77 -11.46
CA GLU A 85 -16.26 -10.59 -10.26
C GLU A 85 -15.49 -9.82 -9.17
N ALA A 86 -14.52 -8.99 -9.55
CA ALA A 86 -13.84 -8.09 -8.63
C ALA A 86 -14.80 -7.00 -8.10
N LEU A 87 -15.64 -6.43 -8.96
CA LEU A 87 -16.64 -5.43 -8.57
C LEU A 87 -17.70 -6.03 -7.63
N LYS A 88 -18.16 -7.26 -7.89
CA LYS A 88 -19.07 -7.99 -6.99
C LYS A 88 -18.43 -8.23 -5.62
N ALA A 89 -17.17 -8.64 -5.57
CA ALA A 89 -16.45 -8.81 -4.32
C ALA A 89 -16.40 -7.49 -3.53
N GLN A 90 -16.07 -6.37 -4.19
CA GLN A 90 -16.07 -5.05 -3.58
C GLN A 90 -17.44 -4.60 -3.10
N ALA A 91 -18.51 -4.88 -3.86
CA ALA A 91 -19.88 -4.54 -3.45
C ALA A 91 -20.28 -5.27 -2.16
N VAL A 92 -19.95 -6.56 -2.03
CA VAL A 92 -20.21 -7.34 -0.80
C VAL A 92 -19.37 -6.86 0.37
N ALA A 93 -18.07 -6.60 0.17
CA ALA A 93 -17.20 -6.08 1.21
C ALA A 93 -17.68 -4.71 1.72
N ALA A 94 -18.05 -3.81 0.79
CA ALA A 94 -18.61 -2.50 1.10
C ALA A 94 -19.95 -2.60 1.85
N ARG A 95 -20.87 -3.45 1.37
CA ARG A 95 -22.16 -3.67 2.04
C ARG A 95 -21.97 -4.21 3.45
N THR A 96 -21.05 -5.14 3.63
CA THR A 96 -20.72 -5.71 4.95
C THR A 96 -20.14 -4.65 5.88
N TYR A 97 -19.21 -3.82 5.41
CA TYR A 97 -18.67 -2.71 6.20
C TYR A 97 -19.81 -1.80 6.68
N ALA A 98 -20.70 -1.43 5.77
CA ALA A 98 -21.82 -0.57 6.07
C ALA A 98 -22.80 -1.19 7.08
N TYR A 99 -23.16 -2.47 6.91
CA TYR A 99 -24.01 -3.22 7.86
C TYR A 99 -23.42 -3.33 9.27
N ARG A 100 -22.09 -3.35 9.37
CA ARG A 100 -21.37 -3.41 10.67
C ARG A 100 -21.20 -2.04 11.31
N SER A 101 -21.53 -0.95 10.61
CA SER A 101 -21.40 0.40 11.14
C SER A 101 -22.58 0.77 12.02
N ASN A 102 -22.32 1.00 13.31
CA ASN A 102 -23.31 1.54 14.25
C ASN A 102 -23.37 3.08 14.26
N LYS A 103 -22.73 3.74 13.29
CA LYS A 103 -22.62 5.19 13.19
C LYS A 103 -22.88 5.67 11.76
N PRO A 104 -23.31 6.93 11.57
CA PRO A 104 -23.38 7.54 10.24
C PRO A 104 -22.06 7.39 9.47
N ILE A 105 -22.15 6.94 8.23
CA ILE A 105 -20.98 6.66 7.39
C ILE A 105 -20.44 7.96 6.77
N CYS A 106 -19.15 8.21 6.94
CA CYS A 106 -18.43 9.29 6.26
C CYS A 106 -18.19 8.96 4.77
N ILE A 107 -18.03 9.98 3.95
CA ILE A 107 -17.93 9.86 2.48
C ILE A 107 -16.47 9.85 1.98
N ASP A 108 -15.51 9.84 2.89
CA ASP A 108 -14.08 9.91 2.64
C ASP A 108 -13.37 8.60 3.01
N GLU A 109 -12.04 8.60 2.88
CA GLU A 109 -11.15 7.46 3.15
C GLU A 109 -11.20 6.97 4.61
N GLY A 110 -11.77 7.75 5.54
CA GLY A 110 -12.00 7.32 6.91
C GLY A 110 -13.10 6.25 7.03
N CYS A 111 -13.96 6.13 6.01
CA CYS A 111 -14.97 5.08 5.94
C CYS A 111 -14.91 4.40 4.57
N GLN A 112 -15.59 4.97 3.58
CA GLN A 112 -15.63 4.50 2.21
C GLN A 112 -15.84 5.72 1.31
N VAL A 113 -15.06 5.81 0.22
CA VAL A 113 -15.19 6.93 -0.70
C VAL A 113 -16.54 6.85 -1.41
N PHE A 114 -17.43 7.80 -1.11
CA PHE A 114 -18.77 7.89 -1.68
C PHE A 114 -18.93 9.14 -2.53
N ARG A 115 -19.52 9.00 -3.72
CA ARG A 115 -19.81 10.12 -4.63
C ARG A 115 -21.28 10.07 -5.06
N ILE A 116 -22.05 11.08 -4.66
CA ILE A 116 -23.47 11.18 -5.02
C ILE A 116 -23.68 11.17 -6.54
N CYS A 117 -22.81 11.83 -7.30
CA CYS A 117 -22.84 11.82 -8.76
C CYS A 117 -22.76 10.42 -9.36
N LYS A 118 -21.89 9.55 -8.81
CA LYS A 118 -21.77 8.16 -9.27
C LYS A 118 -23.06 7.37 -9.01
N ALA A 119 -23.76 7.69 -7.92
CA ALA A 119 -25.00 7.05 -7.51
C ALA A 119 -26.23 7.48 -8.33
N THR A 120 -26.38 8.77 -8.61
CA THR A 120 -27.63 9.36 -9.12
C THR A 120 -27.50 10.08 -10.47
N GLY A 121 -26.29 10.45 -10.88
CA GLY A 121 -26.08 11.35 -12.02
C GLY A 121 -26.40 12.82 -11.72
N GLU A 122 -26.77 13.12 -10.48
CA GLU A 122 -27.22 14.43 -10.03
C GLU A 122 -26.55 14.80 -8.70
N ASN A 123 -26.16 16.06 -8.56
CA ASN A 123 -25.65 16.59 -7.30
C ASN A 123 -26.30 17.95 -7.03
N PRO A 124 -27.11 18.09 -5.96
CA PRO A 124 -27.74 19.36 -5.60
C PRO A 124 -26.74 20.51 -5.38
N ALA A 125 -25.49 20.19 -5.05
CA ALA A 125 -24.42 21.18 -4.87
C ALA A 125 -23.77 21.64 -6.20
N CYS A 126 -24.15 21.08 -7.36
CA CYS A 126 -23.63 21.54 -8.65
C CYS A 126 -24.29 22.86 -9.08
N ASP A 127 -23.53 23.94 -9.02
CA ASP A 127 -23.91 25.28 -9.47
C ASP A 127 -23.65 25.51 -10.98
N SER A 128 -22.67 24.83 -11.57
CA SER A 128 -22.24 25.00 -12.97
C SER A 128 -22.65 23.86 -13.91
N ASP A 129 -22.80 24.18 -15.21
CA ASP A 129 -23.07 23.18 -16.25
C ASP A 129 -21.95 22.17 -16.40
N LYS A 130 -20.69 22.58 -16.19
CA LYS A 130 -19.55 21.67 -16.17
C LYS A 130 -19.72 20.64 -15.06
N CYS A 131 -20.07 21.06 -13.85
CA CYS A 131 -20.32 20.16 -12.73
C CYS A 131 -21.44 19.17 -13.06
N ARG A 132 -22.58 19.64 -13.61
CA ARG A 132 -23.71 18.77 -13.98
C ARG A 132 -23.32 17.74 -15.05
N LYS A 133 -22.57 18.15 -16.08
CA LYS A 133 -22.07 17.26 -17.14
C LYS A 133 -21.10 16.21 -16.59
N ASP A 134 -20.14 16.61 -15.76
CA ASP A 134 -19.19 15.69 -15.12
C ASP A 134 -19.90 14.71 -14.19
N CYS A 135 -20.93 15.20 -13.46
CA CYS A 135 -21.76 14.39 -12.57
C CYS A 135 -22.52 13.31 -13.34
N LYS A 136 -23.16 13.69 -14.45
CA LYS A 136 -23.86 12.76 -15.33
C LYS A 136 -22.91 11.75 -15.97
N ALA A 137 -21.74 12.18 -16.43
CA ALA A 137 -20.71 11.29 -16.99
C ALA A 137 -20.21 10.26 -15.95
N SER A 138 -20.09 10.66 -14.67
CA SER A 138 -19.72 9.76 -13.58
C SER A 138 -20.77 8.66 -13.35
N TYR A 139 -22.06 8.98 -13.50
CA TYR A 139 -23.12 7.98 -13.47
C TYR A 139 -23.13 7.10 -14.71
N ASP A 140 -23.01 7.68 -15.90
CA ASP A 140 -23.09 6.93 -17.16
C ASP A 140 -21.97 5.88 -17.28
N SER A 141 -20.77 6.23 -16.79
CA SER A 141 -19.62 5.32 -16.73
C SER A 141 -19.70 4.26 -15.60
N SER A 142 -20.72 4.29 -14.74
CA SER A 142 -20.83 3.36 -13.59
C SER A 142 -21.75 2.16 -13.82
N GLY A 143 -22.23 1.91 -15.05
CA GLY A 143 -23.18 0.84 -15.37
C GLY A 143 -22.77 -0.54 -14.83
N LYS A 144 -21.57 -1.01 -15.18
CA LYS A 144 -21.06 -2.32 -14.74
C LYS A 144 -20.87 -2.41 -13.21
N TRP A 145 -20.56 -1.30 -12.54
CA TRP A 145 -20.55 -1.23 -11.07
C TRP A 145 -21.95 -1.43 -10.50
N ARG A 146 -22.96 -0.73 -11.03
CA ARG A 146 -24.36 -0.89 -10.59
C ARG A 146 -24.87 -2.31 -10.83
N ASP A 147 -24.47 -2.94 -11.94
CA ASP A 147 -24.78 -4.34 -12.22
C ASP A 147 -24.16 -5.28 -11.16
N ALA A 148 -22.93 -5.04 -10.73
CA ALA A 148 -22.29 -5.80 -9.65
C ALA A 148 -23.01 -5.63 -8.31
N VAL A 149 -23.41 -4.39 -7.97
CA VAL A 149 -24.19 -4.10 -6.75
C VAL A 149 -25.52 -4.84 -6.80
N LYS A 150 -26.25 -4.77 -7.92
CA LYS A 150 -27.52 -5.47 -8.13
C LYS A 150 -27.36 -6.99 -8.07
N ALA A 151 -26.34 -7.55 -8.72
CA ALA A 151 -26.10 -8.99 -8.77
C ALA A 151 -25.71 -9.59 -7.41
N THR A 152 -25.30 -8.75 -6.45
CA THR A 152 -24.92 -9.14 -5.09
C THR A 152 -25.91 -8.63 -4.05
N ASP A 153 -27.13 -8.28 -4.45
CA ASP A 153 -28.19 -7.83 -3.55
C ASP A 153 -28.28 -8.76 -2.33
N ARG A 154 -28.38 -8.15 -1.14
CA ARG A 154 -28.44 -8.83 0.17
C ARG A 154 -27.17 -9.59 0.60
N LYS A 155 -26.19 -9.85 -0.28
CA LYS A 155 -25.02 -10.65 0.07
C LYS A 155 -24.09 -9.89 1.02
N LEU A 156 -23.82 -10.51 2.17
CA LEU A 156 -22.89 -10.08 3.20
C LEU A 156 -21.83 -11.16 3.42
N LEU A 157 -20.67 -10.77 3.93
CA LEU A 157 -19.73 -11.71 4.55
C LEU A 157 -20.33 -12.24 5.85
N ASP A 158 -20.24 -13.54 6.09
CA ASP A 158 -20.77 -14.18 7.30
C ASP A 158 -19.80 -14.00 8.49
N ASN A 159 -20.21 -13.18 9.47
CA ASN A 159 -19.46 -12.86 10.69
C ASN A 159 -17.93 -12.66 10.50
N PRO A 160 -17.49 -11.76 9.60
CA PRO A 160 -16.07 -11.62 9.28
C PRO A 160 -15.31 -10.87 10.38
N LYS A 161 -14.08 -11.29 10.67
CA LYS A 161 -13.16 -10.55 11.57
C LYS A 161 -12.97 -9.10 11.11
N THR A 162 -12.85 -8.86 9.81
CA THR A 162 -12.72 -7.54 9.20
C THR A 162 -13.48 -7.49 7.87
N SER A 163 -14.00 -6.33 7.48
CA SER A 163 -14.53 -6.05 6.13
C SER A 163 -13.72 -4.95 5.44
N GLN A 164 -12.53 -4.65 5.95
CA GLN A 164 -11.61 -3.68 5.36
C GLN A 164 -11.19 -4.14 3.96
N TYR A 165 -10.80 -3.17 3.15
CA TYR A 165 -10.16 -3.35 1.88
C TYR A 165 -9.21 -2.18 1.64
N SER A 166 -8.24 -2.36 0.76
CA SER A 166 -7.30 -1.30 0.37
C SER A 166 -6.92 -1.46 -1.11
N SER A 167 -6.35 -0.41 -1.71
CA SER A 167 -5.89 -0.49 -3.09
C SER A 167 -4.91 -1.64 -3.30
N THR A 168 -3.88 -1.73 -2.46
CA THR A 168 -2.80 -2.72 -2.57
C THR A 168 -2.28 -3.07 -1.18
N THR A 169 -2.25 -4.36 -0.89
CA THR A 169 -1.76 -4.97 0.36
C THR A 169 -0.28 -5.29 0.35
N GLY A 170 0.37 -5.28 -0.82
CA GLY A 170 1.75 -5.69 -0.98
C GLY A 170 1.91 -7.20 -1.11
N GLY A 171 0.84 -7.91 -1.49
CA GLY A 171 0.85 -9.34 -1.78
C GLY A 171 0.82 -10.29 -0.58
N TYR A 172 0.79 -9.77 0.65
CA TYR A 172 0.59 -10.56 1.87
C TYR A 172 -0.54 -9.96 2.70
N ILE A 173 -1.38 -10.80 3.29
CA ILE A 173 -2.51 -10.37 4.12
C ILE A 173 -2.42 -11.06 5.49
N ASN A 174 -2.50 -10.27 6.56
CA ASN A 174 -2.51 -10.75 7.94
C ASN A 174 -3.64 -11.75 8.15
N ASN A 175 -3.34 -12.87 8.83
CA ASN A 175 -4.27 -13.97 9.09
C ASN A 175 -4.79 -14.70 7.83
N VAL A 176 -4.21 -14.41 6.65
CA VAL A 176 -4.59 -15.01 5.36
C VAL A 176 -3.39 -15.65 4.67
N GLY A 177 -2.25 -14.95 4.60
CA GLY A 177 -1.03 -15.39 3.93
C GLY A 177 -0.79 -14.70 2.59
N TRP A 178 -0.01 -15.36 1.72
CA TRP A 178 0.39 -14.85 0.41
C TRP A 178 -0.76 -14.83 -0.61
N ASP A 179 -0.88 -13.71 -1.34
CA ASP A 179 -1.85 -13.49 -2.40
C ASP A 179 -1.21 -13.73 -3.78
N THR A 180 -0.93 -15.00 -4.06
CA THR A 180 -0.19 -15.46 -5.24
C THR A 180 -0.83 -16.71 -5.86
N TYR A 181 -0.61 -16.92 -7.16
CA TYR A 181 -0.95 -18.16 -7.88
C TYR A 181 0.27 -19.03 -8.19
N GLY A 182 1.45 -18.65 -7.69
CA GLY A 182 2.71 -19.35 -7.93
C GLY A 182 3.84 -18.76 -7.08
N SER A 183 5.05 -18.74 -7.62
CA SER A 183 6.22 -18.26 -6.89
C SER A 183 6.19 -16.75 -6.65
N TRP A 184 6.35 -16.37 -5.37
CA TRP A 184 6.58 -14.98 -4.97
C TRP A 184 7.93 -14.47 -5.51
N PRO A 185 8.05 -13.19 -5.90
CA PRO A 185 6.99 -12.18 -6.06
C PRO A 185 6.34 -12.21 -7.46
N GLY A 186 6.84 -13.06 -8.38
CA GLY A 186 6.46 -13.05 -9.79
C GLY A 186 4.97 -13.32 -10.06
N SER A 187 4.37 -14.18 -9.25
CA SER A 187 2.97 -14.61 -9.40
C SER A 187 1.99 -13.90 -8.45
N ALA A 188 2.36 -12.76 -7.87
CA ALA A 188 1.44 -11.98 -7.06
C ALA A 188 0.25 -11.46 -7.90
N TYR A 189 -0.97 -11.56 -7.38
CA TYR A 189 -2.16 -11.09 -8.11
C TYR A 189 -2.16 -9.57 -8.33
N GLU A 190 -1.64 -8.80 -7.37
CA GLU A 190 -1.48 -7.35 -7.50
C GLU A 190 -0.49 -6.96 -8.62
N LYS A 191 0.57 -7.76 -8.82
CA LYS A 191 1.50 -7.60 -9.93
C LYS A 191 0.82 -7.88 -11.26
N LYS A 192 0.10 -9.01 -11.36
CA LYS A 192 -0.66 -9.40 -12.56
C LYS A 192 -1.66 -8.30 -12.96
N ALA A 193 -2.38 -7.77 -11.98
CA ALA A 193 -3.39 -6.74 -12.16
C ALA A 193 -2.82 -5.35 -12.51
N GLY A 194 -1.49 -5.20 -12.52
CA GLY A 194 -0.79 -3.97 -12.84
C GLY A 194 -0.90 -2.89 -11.75
N SER A 195 -0.92 -3.27 -10.47
CA SER A 195 -0.95 -2.27 -9.40
C SER A 195 0.27 -1.34 -9.46
N PRO A 196 0.06 -0.01 -9.58
CA PRO A 196 1.17 0.95 -9.60
C PRO A 196 1.86 1.10 -8.24
N TRP A 197 1.31 0.46 -7.20
CA TRP A 197 1.82 0.50 -5.83
C TRP A 197 2.39 -0.85 -5.39
N PHE A 198 2.27 -1.90 -6.20
CA PHE A 198 2.70 -3.25 -5.81
C PHE A 198 4.20 -3.32 -5.58
N TYR A 199 5.01 -2.72 -6.44
CA TYR A 199 6.47 -2.75 -6.31
C TYR A 199 7.04 -1.39 -6.68
N LYS A 200 7.36 -0.58 -5.67
CA LYS A 200 7.67 0.84 -5.86
C LYS A 200 8.83 1.30 -5.00
N ALA A 201 9.79 1.99 -5.63
CA ALA A 201 10.82 2.73 -4.95
C ALA A 201 10.33 4.14 -4.61
N TRP A 202 10.42 4.52 -3.33
CA TRP A 202 9.88 5.78 -2.81
C TRP A 202 10.99 6.81 -2.63
N TYR A 203 10.74 8.03 -3.09
CA TYR A 203 11.67 9.16 -2.97
C TYR A 203 10.96 10.52 -2.85
N THR A 204 9.66 10.51 -2.52
CA THR A 204 8.85 11.70 -2.27
C THR A 204 8.32 11.72 -0.84
N LYS A 205 7.97 12.91 -0.34
CA LYS A 205 7.52 13.14 1.05
C LYS A 205 6.41 12.20 1.51
N GLY A 206 5.49 11.88 0.61
CA GLY A 206 4.41 10.94 0.85
C GLY A 206 3.76 10.48 -0.44
N TYR A 207 2.62 9.82 -0.31
CA TYR A 207 1.88 9.22 -1.41
C TYR A 207 1.43 10.22 -2.48
N SER A 208 0.98 11.41 -2.07
CA SER A 208 0.41 12.45 -2.94
C SER A 208 1.35 13.65 -3.18
N GLY A 209 2.53 13.66 -2.55
CA GLY A 209 3.47 14.78 -2.63
C GLY A 209 4.45 14.66 -3.80
N THR A 210 4.79 15.79 -4.42
CA THR A 210 5.84 15.88 -5.46
C THR A 210 7.21 16.27 -4.90
N ASP A 211 7.24 16.79 -3.67
CA ASP A 211 8.49 17.16 -2.99
C ASP A 211 9.36 15.92 -2.77
N ASN A 212 10.59 16.01 -3.26
CA ASN A 212 11.59 14.96 -3.29
C ASN A 212 12.87 15.35 -2.54
N CYS A 213 12.86 16.52 -1.87
CA CYS A 213 14.00 17.02 -1.11
C CYS A 213 15.30 17.04 -1.94
N GLY A 214 15.20 17.57 -3.17
CA GLY A 214 16.34 17.72 -4.08
C GLY A 214 16.77 16.45 -4.82
N ARG A 215 16.09 15.31 -4.64
CA ARG A 215 16.41 14.07 -5.38
C ARG A 215 15.52 13.88 -6.61
N GLY A 216 16.14 13.73 -7.77
CA GLY A 216 15.44 13.37 -9.00
C GLY A 216 15.06 11.88 -9.13
N HIS A 217 15.59 11.01 -8.24
CA HIS A 217 15.41 9.57 -8.35
C HIS A 217 15.63 8.82 -7.01
N PRO A 218 15.13 7.57 -6.86
CA PRO A 218 15.30 6.77 -5.64
C PRO A 218 16.65 6.05 -5.53
N TRP A 219 17.46 6.06 -6.59
CA TRP A 219 18.72 5.32 -6.64
C TRP A 219 19.80 5.96 -5.76
N LEU A 220 20.56 5.13 -5.07
CA LEU A 220 21.72 5.40 -4.24
C LEU A 220 22.99 4.95 -4.95
N SER A 221 24.07 5.72 -4.86
CA SER A 221 25.40 5.30 -5.27
C SER A 221 25.96 4.19 -4.37
N GLU A 222 27.05 3.53 -4.78
CA GLU A 222 27.77 2.57 -3.92
C GLU A 222 28.21 3.20 -2.59
N LYS A 223 28.65 4.47 -2.63
CA LYS A 223 29.08 5.20 -1.43
C LYS A 223 27.90 5.50 -0.50
N GLU A 224 26.75 5.92 -1.04
CA GLU A 224 25.53 6.15 -0.25
C GLU A 224 25.00 4.84 0.36
N MET A 225 25.05 3.71 -0.35
CA MET A 225 24.64 2.43 0.22
C MET A 225 25.63 1.92 1.28
N ALA A 226 26.94 2.13 1.10
CA ALA A 226 27.94 1.84 2.12
C ALA A 226 27.76 2.71 3.38
N ASP A 227 27.38 3.98 3.22
CA ASP A 227 27.04 4.88 4.32
C ASP A 227 25.83 4.40 5.13
N ILE A 228 24.78 3.85 4.48
CA ILE A 228 23.66 3.20 5.20
C ILE A 228 24.14 1.98 5.99
N LEU A 229 25.04 1.17 5.45
CA LEU A 229 25.63 0.04 6.18
C LEU A 229 26.47 0.51 7.38
N ASN A 230 27.27 1.56 7.23
CA ASN A 230 28.03 2.14 8.34
C ASN A 230 27.08 2.70 9.42
N ALA A 231 26.01 3.39 9.02
CA ALA A 231 24.97 3.86 9.93
C ALA A 231 24.28 2.70 10.67
N TYR A 232 24.12 1.53 10.03
CA TYR A 232 23.56 0.34 10.70
C TYR A 232 24.45 -0.13 11.85
N ILE A 233 25.77 -0.11 11.64
CA ILE A 233 26.76 -0.54 12.64
C ILE A 233 26.74 0.42 13.84
N VAL A 234 26.71 1.73 13.58
CA VAL A 234 26.60 2.77 14.61
C VAL A 234 25.25 2.69 15.33
N TRP A 235 24.15 2.50 14.61
CA TRP A 235 22.83 2.31 15.21
C TRP A 235 22.77 1.12 16.17
N SER A 236 23.42 0.02 15.78
CA SER A 236 23.39 -1.24 16.54
C SER A 236 24.28 -1.22 17.77
N ASN A 237 25.41 -0.50 17.73
CA ASN A 237 26.47 -0.62 18.75
C ASN A 237 26.91 0.71 19.40
N GLY A 238 26.55 1.85 18.82
CA GLY A 238 26.92 3.18 19.28
C GLY A 238 26.14 3.68 20.49
N SER A 239 26.62 4.77 21.09
CA SER A 239 25.94 5.47 22.19
C SER A 239 24.65 6.17 21.73
N GLY A 240 23.85 6.67 22.67
CA GLY A 240 22.68 7.51 22.36
C GLY A 240 23.08 8.73 21.53
N ASP A 241 24.07 9.48 21.99
CA ASP A 241 24.60 10.65 21.30
C ASP A 241 25.02 10.34 19.86
N GLU A 242 25.71 9.21 19.62
CA GLU A 242 26.13 8.84 18.26
C GLU A 242 24.94 8.50 17.34
N LYS A 243 23.84 8.02 17.91
CA LYS A 243 22.61 7.71 17.14
C LYS A 243 21.85 8.98 16.74
N ASP A 244 21.95 10.06 17.51
CA ASP A 244 21.31 11.34 17.20
C ASP A 244 21.89 11.98 15.92
N HIS A 245 23.12 11.62 15.56
CA HIS A 245 23.81 12.09 14.36
C HIS A 245 23.60 11.19 13.11
N ILE A 246 22.72 10.17 13.16
CA ILE A 246 22.46 9.25 12.02
C ILE A 246 21.57 9.86 10.94
N SER A 247 20.94 11.01 11.19
CA SER A 247 20.06 11.67 10.21
C SER A 247 20.74 11.90 8.83
N PRO A 248 19.98 12.10 7.74
CA PRO A 248 20.55 12.21 6.40
C PRO A 248 21.36 13.51 6.26
N THR A 249 22.43 13.48 5.46
CA THR A 249 23.23 14.68 5.15
C THR A 249 22.49 15.72 4.32
N THR A 250 21.32 15.37 3.78
CA THR A 250 20.39 16.30 3.10
C THR A 250 19.64 17.15 4.13
N THR A 251 20.35 18.03 4.83
CA THR A 251 19.81 18.85 5.93
C THR A 251 18.87 19.97 5.47
N SER A 252 18.84 20.30 4.17
CA SER A 252 18.00 21.38 3.64
C SER A 252 16.49 21.21 3.88
N CYS A 253 16.03 20.00 4.21
CA CYS A 253 14.61 19.70 4.34
C CYS A 253 14.11 19.56 5.78
N TRP A 254 15.02 19.33 6.75
CA TRP A 254 14.67 19.09 8.17
C TRP A 254 15.66 19.73 9.16
N GLY A 255 16.75 20.33 8.70
CA GLY A 255 17.87 20.71 9.57
C GLY A 255 18.58 19.48 10.15
N GLY A 256 19.35 19.71 11.22
CA GLY A 256 20.07 18.68 11.96
C GLY A 256 21.59 18.81 11.84
N ASP A 257 22.29 18.03 12.67
CA ASP A 257 23.74 17.93 12.72
C ASP A 257 24.18 16.49 12.43
N PRO A 258 24.01 15.99 11.19
CA PRO A 258 24.34 14.61 10.86
C PRO A 258 25.85 14.42 10.73
N TYR A 259 26.34 13.23 11.05
CA TYR A 259 27.67 12.83 10.63
C TYR A 259 27.77 12.88 9.10
N SER A 260 28.87 13.43 8.59
CA SER A 260 29.27 13.23 7.20
C SER A 260 29.47 11.74 6.91
N LEU A 261 29.54 11.38 5.63
CA LEU A 261 29.75 9.98 5.22
C LEU A 261 31.07 9.41 5.78
N ASP A 262 32.11 10.23 5.84
CA ASP A 262 33.43 9.81 6.29
C ASP A 262 33.51 9.73 7.84
N GLU A 263 32.79 10.60 8.55
CA GLU A 263 32.61 10.49 10.00
C GLU A 263 31.79 9.25 10.38
N MET A 264 30.68 8.99 9.67
CA MET A 264 29.85 7.80 9.89
C MET A 264 30.67 6.51 9.69
N ALA A 265 31.49 6.47 8.64
CA ALA A 265 32.41 5.35 8.40
C ALA A 265 33.44 5.22 9.54
N SER A 266 34.02 6.32 10.01
CA SER A 266 34.98 6.31 11.13
C SER A 266 34.34 5.84 12.44
N LYS A 267 33.08 6.22 12.69
CA LYS A 267 32.29 5.74 13.82
C LYS A 267 31.97 4.24 13.72
N ALA A 268 31.63 3.75 12.54
CA ALA A 268 31.42 2.32 12.32
C ALA A 268 32.70 1.50 12.57
N ASP A 269 33.87 2.04 12.20
CA ASP A 269 35.17 1.38 12.42
C ASP A 269 35.45 1.10 13.91
N LYS A 270 35.05 2.03 14.80
CA LYS A 270 35.14 1.86 16.25
C LYS A 270 34.35 0.64 16.77
N TYR A 271 33.27 0.27 16.09
CA TYR A 271 32.34 -0.80 16.51
C TYR A 271 32.46 -2.07 15.69
N GLY A 272 33.54 -2.20 14.92
CA GLY A 272 33.84 -3.40 14.17
C GLY A 272 34.66 -3.07 12.95
N LYS A 273 34.00 -2.61 11.90
CA LYS A 273 34.62 -2.31 10.60
C LYS A 273 33.86 -1.23 9.87
N LYS A 274 34.60 -0.34 9.21
CA LYS A 274 34.05 0.54 8.18
C LYS A 274 33.93 -0.14 6.82
N TYR A 275 32.96 0.31 6.04
CA TYR A 275 32.74 -0.12 4.66
C TYR A 275 32.80 1.09 3.73
N SER A 276 33.52 0.96 2.62
CA SER A 276 33.62 2.03 1.62
C SER A 276 32.75 1.77 0.38
N LYS A 277 32.34 0.51 0.18
CA LYS A 277 31.63 0.09 -1.02
C LYS A 277 30.65 -1.05 -0.75
N VAL A 278 29.48 -0.96 -1.35
CA VAL A 278 28.56 -2.09 -1.53
C VAL A 278 28.56 -2.50 -3.00
N THR A 279 28.68 -3.80 -3.26
CA THR A 279 28.86 -4.40 -4.59
C THR A 279 27.69 -5.28 -5.02
N SER A 280 26.93 -5.84 -4.07
CA SER A 280 25.72 -6.62 -4.34
C SER A 280 24.71 -6.47 -3.21
N VAL A 281 23.44 -6.75 -3.53
CA VAL A 281 22.33 -6.77 -2.59
C VAL A 281 21.53 -8.05 -2.83
N ASP A 282 21.02 -8.61 -1.75
CA ASP A 282 20.12 -9.76 -1.74
C ASP A 282 19.21 -9.66 -0.50
N VAL A 283 17.99 -10.19 -0.58
CA VAL A 283 17.01 -10.10 0.51
C VAL A 283 16.34 -11.44 0.78
N ASP A 284 16.19 -11.78 2.06
CA ASP A 284 15.41 -12.95 2.48
C ASP A 284 14.05 -12.50 2.98
N ILE A 285 12.99 -12.88 2.27
CA ILE A 285 11.61 -12.61 2.66
C ILE A 285 11.08 -13.78 3.51
N SER A 286 10.62 -13.46 4.72
CA SER A 286 9.97 -14.42 5.61
C SER A 286 8.61 -14.86 5.07
N ASN A 287 8.24 -16.11 5.32
CA ASN A 287 6.89 -16.61 5.09
C ASN A 287 5.81 -15.84 5.86
N GLY A 288 6.19 -15.03 6.87
CA GLY A 288 5.31 -14.12 7.59
C GLY A 288 5.02 -12.79 6.89
N GLY A 289 5.47 -12.59 5.64
CA GLY A 289 5.14 -11.38 4.87
C GLY A 289 5.93 -10.14 5.27
N TYR A 290 7.21 -10.31 5.55
CA TYR A 290 8.16 -9.23 5.85
C TYR A 290 9.57 -9.62 5.41
N THR A 291 10.41 -8.63 5.16
CA THR A 291 11.83 -8.85 4.84
C THR A 291 12.59 -9.15 6.12
N SER A 292 13.13 -10.37 6.22
CA SER A 292 13.78 -10.88 7.42
C SER A 292 15.26 -10.56 7.48
N LYS A 293 15.94 -10.62 6.32
CA LYS A 293 17.37 -10.32 6.21
C LYS A 293 17.66 -9.52 4.97
N VAL A 294 18.70 -8.71 5.07
CA VAL A 294 19.33 -8.01 3.95
C VAL A 294 20.78 -8.43 3.92
N THR A 295 21.23 -8.97 2.78
CA THR A 295 22.61 -9.42 2.58
C THR A 295 23.31 -8.49 1.59
N LEU A 296 24.41 -7.89 2.02
CA LEU A 296 25.19 -6.94 1.23
C LEU A 296 26.56 -7.54 0.90
N GLY A 297 26.93 -7.56 -0.37
CA GLY A 297 28.32 -7.76 -0.78
C GLY A 297 29.07 -6.44 -0.65
N THR A 298 30.29 -6.46 -0.11
CA THR A 298 31.07 -5.26 0.20
C THR A 298 32.53 -5.40 -0.23
N ASP A 299 33.31 -4.34 -0.02
CA ASP A 299 34.78 -4.34 -0.08
C ASP A 299 35.44 -5.27 0.94
N ASN A 300 34.70 -5.74 1.94
CA ASN A 300 35.19 -6.59 3.03
C ASN A 300 34.38 -7.89 3.19
N GLY A 301 33.88 -8.43 2.08
CA GLY A 301 33.10 -9.66 2.06
C GLY A 301 31.60 -9.41 2.21
N THR A 302 30.86 -10.40 2.70
CA THR A 302 29.40 -10.36 2.78
C THR A 302 28.95 -10.05 4.20
N VAL A 303 27.98 -9.15 4.34
CA VAL A 303 27.35 -8.78 5.62
C VAL A 303 25.86 -9.09 5.56
N THR A 304 25.33 -9.78 6.56
CA THR A 304 23.90 -10.07 6.69
C THR A 304 23.31 -9.29 7.86
N LEU A 305 22.25 -8.54 7.57
CA LEU A 305 21.60 -7.58 8.47
C LEU A 305 20.19 -8.04 8.80
N ASN A 306 19.69 -7.70 10.00
CA ASN A 306 18.27 -7.88 10.32
C ASN A 306 17.44 -6.91 9.46
N GLY A 307 16.41 -7.42 8.77
CA GLY A 307 15.62 -6.62 7.83
C GLY A 307 14.84 -5.47 8.46
N ASP A 308 14.30 -5.65 9.68
CA ASP A 308 13.54 -4.60 10.37
C ASP A 308 14.46 -3.49 10.89
N THR A 309 15.60 -3.89 11.47
CA THR A 309 16.66 -2.93 11.85
C THR A 309 17.20 -2.21 10.62
N PHE A 310 17.44 -2.90 9.51
CA PHE A 310 17.90 -2.28 8.26
C PHE A 310 16.90 -1.25 7.75
N LYS A 311 15.61 -1.59 7.69
CA LYS A 311 14.56 -0.64 7.29
C LYS A 311 14.53 0.61 8.18
N THR A 312 14.70 0.43 9.49
CA THR A 312 14.73 1.54 10.44
C THR A 312 15.91 2.47 10.14
N VAL A 313 17.12 1.92 10.06
CA VAL A 313 18.35 2.67 9.77
C VAL A 313 18.30 3.31 8.39
N PHE A 314 17.84 2.58 7.38
CA PHE A 314 17.68 3.08 6.03
C PHE A 314 16.79 4.33 6.04
N ASN A 315 15.64 4.30 6.71
CA ASN A 315 14.75 5.44 6.78
C ASN A 315 15.27 6.61 7.63
N LEU A 316 16.18 6.35 8.57
CA LEU A 316 16.86 7.39 9.34
C LEU A 316 17.99 8.06 8.54
N ARG A 317 18.70 7.32 7.69
CA ARG A 317 19.93 7.79 7.03
C ARG A 317 19.76 8.15 5.56
N ALA A 318 18.82 7.53 4.86
CA ALA A 318 18.72 7.67 3.40
C ALA A 318 18.49 9.14 3.00
N PRO A 319 19.16 9.61 1.94
CA PRO A 319 19.12 11.00 1.52
C PRO A 319 17.77 11.39 0.92
N GLY A 320 17.42 12.68 1.04
CA GLY A 320 16.13 13.19 0.59
C GLY A 320 14.95 12.46 1.23
N TYR A 321 13.88 12.21 0.47
CA TYR A 321 12.75 11.40 0.94
C TYR A 321 12.84 9.93 0.51
N VAL A 322 14.05 9.41 0.23
CA VAL A 322 14.24 8.00 -0.10
C VAL A 322 13.86 7.16 1.12
N ALA A 323 12.93 6.23 0.94
CA ALA A 323 12.37 5.50 2.08
C ALA A 323 11.86 4.11 1.71
N ILE A 324 11.92 3.21 2.69
CA ILE A 324 11.23 1.93 2.70
C ILE A 324 9.91 2.12 3.45
N ARG A 325 8.79 2.07 2.71
CA ARG A 325 7.43 2.33 3.24
C ARG A 325 6.69 1.08 3.70
N SER A 326 7.22 -0.10 3.40
CA SER A 326 6.61 -1.38 3.68
C SER A 326 7.53 -2.24 4.56
N ARG A 327 6.96 -3.10 5.43
CA ARG A 327 7.76 -4.12 6.13
C ARG A 327 8.24 -5.22 5.18
N LEU A 328 7.60 -5.30 4.01
CA LEU A 328 7.94 -6.22 2.93
C LEU A 328 8.57 -5.39 1.80
N PHE A 329 9.87 -5.55 1.64
CA PHE A 329 10.67 -4.75 0.70
C PHE A 329 11.79 -5.57 0.09
N ASP A 330 12.35 -5.02 -0.97
CA ASP A 330 13.41 -5.59 -1.78
C ASP A 330 14.50 -4.56 -2.03
N LEU A 331 15.67 -5.02 -2.45
CA LEU A 331 16.77 -4.17 -2.89
C LEU A 331 17.19 -4.57 -4.30
N GLU A 332 17.22 -3.58 -5.20
CA GLU A 332 17.74 -3.78 -6.55
C GLU A 332 19.10 -3.12 -6.72
N LYS A 333 19.93 -3.73 -7.58
CA LYS A 333 21.15 -3.12 -8.11
C LYS A 333 21.01 -2.92 -9.61
N ARG A 334 21.27 -1.70 -10.07
CA ARG A 334 21.42 -1.36 -11.49
C ARG A 334 22.89 -1.15 -11.82
N ASN A 335 23.39 -1.94 -12.76
CA ASN A 335 24.76 -1.79 -13.29
C ASN A 335 24.86 -0.63 -14.28
#